data_AF-A0A660RKR4-F1
#
_entry.id   AF-A0A660RKR4-F1
#
_cell.length_a   1.000
_cell.length_b   1.000
_cell.length_c   1.000
_cell.angle_alpha   90.00
_cell.angle_beta   90.00
_cell.angle_gamma   90.00
#
_symmetry.space_group_name_H-M   'P 1'
#
loop_
_entity.id
_entity.type
_entity.pdbx_description
1 polymer ?
#
loop_
_entity_poly.entity_id
_entity_poly.type
_entity_poly.pdbx_seq_one_letter_code
_entity_poly.pdbx_strand_id
1 'polypeptide(L)'
;MAQTQKKSLWKNAITGVVISVVSISVIIALFRGKTDFYVLLRIPIKYLLTILSLIIATWLLDAFRTWCLLRASEIKHVGIIPLLENSVLTMFFNAITPFAAGGQPFQVYYLTKLEIGVDISSAVVVSKFIVGQMVLMALAWMGLILYGNLIMRVSFIGHAVIIGFLMTTFFVVVLILFGFSKSVARTIVTGVLKLGKVFKLIKKERFDKINENLQEKAKEFNNSVLYLAMNKKWLSIHFLLAAVQWIL
;
A
#
# COMPACT_ATOMS: atom_id res chain seq x y z
N MET A 1 21.68 -25.73 10.31
CA MET A 1 20.86 -24.87 9.41
C MET A 1 20.44 -23.54 10.06
N ALA A 2 20.06 -23.48 11.34
CA ALA A 2 19.66 -22.22 12.00
C ALA A 2 20.79 -21.17 12.13
N GLN A 3 22.04 -21.58 12.40
CA GLN A 3 23.17 -20.65 12.50
C GLN A 3 23.56 -20.00 11.16
N THR A 4 23.44 -20.74 10.05
CA THR A 4 23.72 -20.22 8.70
C THR A 4 22.64 -19.24 8.23
N GLN A 5 21.37 -19.48 8.57
CA GLN A 5 20.27 -18.52 8.36
C GLN A 5 20.44 -17.24 9.20
N LYS A 6 20.82 -17.36 10.47
CA LYS A 6 21.06 -16.20 11.33
C LYS A 6 22.20 -15.33 10.78
N LYS A 7 23.29 -15.94 10.30
CA LYS A 7 24.44 -15.22 9.71
C LYS A 7 24.09 -14.52 8.39
N SER A 8 23.19 -15.07 7.56
CA SER A 8 22.74 -14.40 6.33
C SER A 8 21.78 -13.24 6.60
N LEU A 9 20.91 -13.36 7.61
CA LEU A 9 20.03 -12.27 8.04
C LEU A 9 20.81 -11.06 8.55
N TRP A 10 21.85 -11.29 9.37
CA TRP A 10 22.73 -10.21 9.84
C TRP A 10 23.48 -9.52 8.71
N LYS A 11 23.97 -10.28 7.72
CA LYS A 11 24.60 -9.69 6.52
C LYS A 11 23.61 -8.81 5.75
N ASN A 12 22.39 -9.27 5.52
CA ASN A 12 21.36 -8.50 4.81
C ASN A 12 20.94 -7.24 5.58
N ALA A 13 20.83 -7.32 6.91
CA ALA A 13 20.56 -6.17 7.76
C ALA A 13 21.69 -5.12 7.69
N ILE A 14 22.95 -5.56 7.75
CA ILE A 14 24.12 -4.67 7.59
C ILE A 14 24.10 -4.02 6.20
N THR A 15 23.83 -4.77 5.13
CA THR A 15 23.71 -4.22 3.78
C THR A 15 22.62 -3.15 3.70
N GLY A 16 21.45 -3.36 4.32
CA GLY A 16 20.37 -2.37 4.36
C GLY A 16 20.74 -1.09 5.09
N VAL A 17 21.46 -1.21 6.22
CA VAL A 17 21.99 -0.06 6.96
C VAL A 17 23.01 0.71 6.12
N VAL A 18 23.94 0.01 5.46
CA VAL A 18 24.95 0.64 4.59
C VAL A 18 24.28 1.39 3.44
N ILE A 19 23.30 0.79 2.75
CA ILE A 19 22.54 1.46 1.67
C ILE A 19 21.83 2.71 2.19
N SER A 20 21.23 2.64 3.37
CA SER A 20 20.54 3.77 4.00
C SER A 20 21.52 4.92 4.31
N VAL A 21 22.67 4.60 4.91
CA VAL A 21 23.72 5.59 5.23
C VAL A 21 24.28 6.22 3.96
N VAL A 22 24.56 5.43 2.92
CA VAL A 22 25.04 5.95 1.62
C VAL A 22 23.98 6.84 0.98
N SER A 23 22.71 6.45 0.99
CA SER A 23 21.62 7.25 0.42
C SER A 23 21.46 8.60 1.14
N ILE A 24 21.48 8.60 2.48
CA ILE A 24 21.47 9.82 3.28
C ILE A 24 22.70 10.68 2.98
N SER A 25 23.89 10.07 2.88
CA SER A 25 25.13 10.78 2.59
C SER A 25 25.13 11.41 1.20
N VAL A 26 24.58 10.71 0.19
CA VAL A 26 24.42 11.23 -1.17
C VAL A 26 23.41 12.37 -1.21
N ILE A 27 22.26 12.23 -0.53
CA ILE A 27 21.28 13.31 -0.40
C ILE A 27 21.96 14.54 0.24
N ILE A 28 22.63 14.37 1.38
CA ILE A 28 23.36 15.46 2.04
C ILE A 28 24.40 16.07 1.09
N ALA A 29 25.16 15.25 0.36
CA ALA A 29 26.17 15.72 -0.59
C ALA A 29 25.57 16.48 -1.78
N LEU A 30 24.36 16.14 -2.25
CA LEU A 30 23.64 16.86 -3.30
C LEU A 30 23.04 18.18 -2.80
N PHE A 31 22.65 18.24 -1.53
CA PHE A 31 22.07 19.43 -0.89
C PHE A 31 23.11 20.34 -0.18
N ARG A 32 24.41 20.08 -0.39
CA ARG A 32 25.58 20.67 0.30
C ARG A 32 25.73 22.21 0.28
N GLY A 33 24.75 22.96 -0.19
CA GLY A 33 24.76 24.43 -0.20
C GLY A 33 23.89 25.12 0.87
N LYS A 34 23.04 24.41 1.63
CA LYS A 34 22.01 25.09 2.47
C LYS A 34 21.74 24.51 3.87
N THR A 35 22.38 23.43 4.30
CA THR A 35 22.04 22.78 5.58
C THR A 35 23.25 22.59 6.49
N ASP A 36 23.26 23.35 7.59
CA ASP A 36 24.20 23.16 8.69
C ASP A 36 23.87 21.87 9.45
N PHE A 37 24.76 20.88 9.41
CA PHE A 37 24.60 19.61 10.11
C PHE A 37 24.36 19.78 11.62
N TYR A 38 24.91 20.86 12.20
CA TYR A 38 24.71 21.26 13.59
C TYR A 38 23.24 21.54 13.95
N VAL A 39 22.39 21.89 12.98
CA VAL A 39 20.95 22.09 13.21
C VAL A 39 20.26 20.76 13.54
N LEU A 40 20.66 19.66 12.91
CA LEU A 40 20.09 18.33 13.17
C LEU A 40 20.39 17.85 14.59
N LEU A 41 21.59 18.15 15.11
CA LEU A 41 22.00 17.79 16.48
C LEU A 41 21.30 18.63 17.57
N ARG A 42 20.67 19.75 17.19
CA ARG A 42 19.93 20.62 18.12
C ARG A 42 18.43 20.30 18.18
N ILE A 43 17.94 19.34 17.38
CA ILE A 43 16.52 18.96 17.40
C ILE A 43 16.20 18.37 18.79
N PRO A 44 15.23 18.95 19.53
CA PRO A 44 14.87 18.42 20.84
C PRO A 44 14.37 16.99 20.78
N ILE A 45 14.82 16.14 21.71
CA ILE A 45 14.48 14.71 21.76
C ILE A 45 12.96 14.47 21.78
N LYS A 46 12.19 15.41 22.33
CA LYS A 46 10.73 15.37 22.35
C LYS A 46 10.14 15.20 20.94
N TYR A 47 10.64 15.93 19.94
CA TYR A 47 10.14 15.82 18.57
C TYR A 47 10.46 14.45 17.96
N LEU A 48 11.67 13.93 18.24
CA LEU A 48 12.05 12.59 17.77
C LEU A 48 11.14 11.51 18.37
N LEU A 49 10.87 11.59 19.67
CA LEU A 49 9.95 10.68 20.36
C LEU A 49 8.52 10.80 19.83
N THR A 50 8.05 12.02 19.55
CA THR A 50 6.74 12.24 18.93
C THR A 50 6.67 11.57 17.55
N ILE A 51 7.63 11.79 16.67
CA ILE A 51 7.67 11.15 15.35
C ILE A 51 7.70 9.63 15.47
N LEU A 52 8.55 9.09 16.36
CA LEU A 52 8.62 7.65 16.60
C LEU A 52 7.28 7.08 17.09
N SER A 53 6.59 7.79 17.98
CA SER A 53 5.28 7.38 18.48
C SER A 53 4.21 7.37 17.39
N LEU A 54 4.22 8.36 16.49
CA LEU A 54 3.31 8.43 15.34
C LEU A 54 3.58 7.28 14.38
N ILE A 55 4.85 6.98 14.06
CA ILE A 55 5.22 5.85 13.21
C ILE A 55 4.70 4.54 13.80
N ILE A 56 4.93 4.29 15.10
CA ILE A 56 4.42 3.06 15.75
C ILE A 56 2.89 3.02 15.72
N ALA A 57 2.22 4.15 15.95
CA ALA A 57 0.76 4.23 15.87
C ALA A 57 0.25 3.88 14.46
N THR A 58 0.91 4.36 13.39
CA THR A 58 0.54 4.01 12.02
C THR A 58 0.68 2.51 11.74
N TRP A 59 1.72 1.85 12.26
CA TRP A 59 1.91 0.41 12.12
C TRP A 59 0.82 -0.40 12.81
N LEU A 60 0.46 0.01 14.03
CA LEU A 60 -0.62 -0.60 14.79
C LEU A 60 -1.96 -0.45 14.05
N LEU A 61 -2.29 0.76 13.58
CA LEU A 61 -3.51 1.01 12.81
C LEU A 61 -3.55 0.18 11.53
N ASP A 62 -2.43 0.08 10.82
CA ASP A 62 -2.32 -0.73 9.61
C ASP A 62 -2.57 -2.23 9.88
N ALA A 63 -2.06 -2.74 11.00
CA ALA A 63 -2.28 -4.11 11.47
C ALA A 63 -3.76 -4.33 11.87
N PHE A 64 -4.35 -3.40 12.64
CA PHE A 64 -5.75 -3.46 13.05
C PHE A 64 -6.70 -3.37 11.85
N ARG A 65 -6.39 -2.54 10.85
CA ARG A 65 -7.15 -2.46 9.60
C ARG A 65 -7.16 -3.79 8.87
N THR A 66 -6.00 -4.45 8.78
CA THR A 66 -5.89 -5.79 8.17
C THR A 66 -6.66 -6.82 8.98
N TRP A 67 -6.57 -6.75 10.31
CA TRP A 67 -7.30 -7.63 11.23
C TRP A 67 -8.82 -7.50 11.06
N CYS A 68 -9.36 -6.28 11.00
CA CYS A 68 -10.79 -6.05 10.76
C CYS A 68 -11.26 -6.67 9.45
N LEU A 69 -10.48 -6.54 8.38
CA LEU A 69 -10.81 -7.12 7.08
C LEU A 69 -10.77 -8.65 7.10
N LEU A 70 -9.82 -9.26 7.83
CA LEU A 70 -9.81 -10.71 8.03
C LEU A 70 -11.04 -11.18 8.82
N ARG A 71 -11.46 -10.43 9.85
CA ARG A 71 -12.70 -10.73 10.59
C ARG A 71 -13.96 -10.54 9.74
N ALA A 72 -13.95 -9.60 8.79
CA ALA A 72 -15.01 -9.42 7.80
C ALA A 72 -15.12 -10.64 6.86
N SER A 73 -13.99 -11.26 6.52
CA SER A 73 -13.90 -12.49 5.72
C SER A 73 -14.00 -13.79 6.56
N GLU A 74 -14.48 -13.72 7.80
CA GLU A 74 -14.60 -14.85 8.73
C GLU A 74 -13.31 -15.60 9.08
N ILE A 75 -12.15 -15.02 8.77
CA ILE A 75 -10.84 -15.56 9.16
C ILE A 75 -10.55 -15.20 10.61
N LYS A 76 -10.57 -16.21 11.49
CA LYS A 76 -10.45 -16.05 12.95
C LYS A 76 -9.13 -16.52 13.57
N HIS A 77 -8.41 -17.43 12.90
CA HIS A 77 -7.19 -18.07 13.44
C HIS A 77 -5.98 -17.14 13.54
N VAL A 78 -5.96 -16.05 12.74
CA VAL A 78 -4.85 -15.08 12.77
C VAL A 78 -5.07 -14.03 13.87
N GLY A 79 -4.05 -13.87 14.73
CA GLY A 79 -3.95 -12.84 15.76
C GLY A 79 -3.32 -11.53 15.27
N ILE A 80 -3.22 -10.51 16.15
CA ILE A 80 -2.71 -9.18 15.77
C ILE A 80 -1.18 -9.13 15.60
N ILE A 81 -0.43 -9.96 16.33
CA ILE A 81 1.05 -9.93 16.31
C ILE A 81 1.61 -10.28 14.92
N PRO A 82 1.19 -11.37 14.26
CA PRO A 82 1.63 -11.64 12.88
C PRO A 82 1.23 -10.52 11.90
N LEU A 83 0.11 -9.84 12.17
CA LEU A 83 -0.34 -8.73 11.32
C LEU A 83 0.51 -7.47 11.54
N LEU A 84 1.02 -7.25 12.75
CA LEU A 84 1.98 -6.17 13.01
C LEU A 84 3.31 -6.44 12.31
N GLU A 85 3.81 -7.68 12.35
CA GLU A 85 4.97 -8.08 11.55
C GLU A 85 4.73 -7.84 10.05
N ASN A 86 3.55 -8.21 9.56
CA ASN A 86 3.15 -7.96 8.19
C ASN A 86 3.20 -6.46 7.85
N SER A 87 2.63 -5.59 8.70
CA SER A 87 2.62 -4.14 8.49
C SER A 87 4.03 -3.55 8.43
N VAL A 88 4.91 -3.91 9.37
CA VAL A 88 6.29 -3.42 9.43
C VAL A 88 7.08 -3.87 8.19
N LEU A 89 6.97 -5.15 7.83
CA LEU A 89 7.66 -5.67 6.65
C LEU A 89 7.09 -5.09 5.35
N THR A 90 5.77 -4.88 5.26
CA THR A 90 5.13 -4.19 4.13
C THR A 90 5.72 -2.78 3.94
N MET A 91 5.91 -2.03 5.02
CA MET A 91 6.52 -0.70 4.97
C MET A 91 8.00 -0.75 4.57
N PHE A 92 8.74 -1.76 5.03
CA PHE A 92 10.11 -2.01 4.57
C PHE A 92 10.16 -2.27 3.06
N PHE A 93 9.31 -3.16 2.53
CA PHE A 93 9.23 -3.43 1.09
C PHE A 93 8.80 -2.21 0.28
N ASN A 94 7.91 -1.37 0.82
CA ASN A 94 7.57 -0.08 0.22
C ASN A 94 8.79 0.85 0.14
N ALA A 95 9.58 0.93 1.20
CA ALA A 95 10.74 1.83 1.26
C ALA A 95 11.88 1.42 0.32
N ILE A 96 12.07 0.12 0.05
CA ILE A 96 13.17 -0.37 -0.81
C ILE A 96 12.77 -0.58 -2.27
N THR A 97 11.49 -0.40 -2.63
CA THR A 97 11.01 -0.59 -4.01
C THR A 97 10.59 0.72 -4.66
N PRO A 98 10.83 0.89 -5.98
CA PRO A 98 10.35 2.06 -6.70
C PRO A 98 8.84 2.24 -6.55
N PHE A 99 8.41 3.50 -6.38
CA PHE A 99 6.99 3.89 -6.24
C PHE A 99 6.24 3.22 -5.08
N ALA A 100 6.94 2.64 -4.10
CA ALA A 100 6.33 1.85 -3.03
C ALA A 100 5.43 0.71 -3.56
N ALA A 101 5.82 0.08 -4.66
CA ALA A 101 5.04 -0.98 -5.32
C ALA A 101 5.23 -2.37 -4.68
N GLY A 102 6.25 -2.56 -3.83
CA GLY A 102 6.62 -3.86 -3.27
C GLY A 102 5.83 -4.31 -2.06
N GLY A 103 5.22 -3.39 -1.30
CA GLY A 103 4.56 -3.74 -0.05
C GLY A 103 3.28 -4.55 -0.23
N GLN A 104 2.42 -4.18 -1.18
CA GLN A 104 1.15 -4.90 -1.40
C GLN A 104 1.37 -6.35 -1.86
N PRO A 105 2.27 -6.64 -2.85
CA PRO A 105 2.62 -8.01 -3.20
C PRO A 105 3.19 -8.81 -2.02
N PHE A 106 4.07 -8.20 -1.23
CA PHE A 106 4.59 -8.82 -0.01
C PHE A 106 3.47 -9.11 1.00
N GLN A 107 2.53 -8.17 1.19
CA GLN A 107 1.43 -8.30 2.14
C GLN A 107 0.54 -9.50 1.77
N VAL A 108 0.23 -9.68 0.47
CA VAL A 108 -0.51 -10.85 -0.02
C VAL A 108 0.28 -12.14 0.24
N TYR A 109 1.56 -12.16 -0.10
CA TYR A 109 2.43 -13.32 0.15
C TYR A 109 2.51 -13.70 1.63
N TYR A 110 2.64 -12.72 2.53
CA TYR A 110 2.70 -12.95 3.96
C TYR A 110 1.38 -13.53 4.49
N LEU A 111 0.23 -13.01 4.05
CA LEU A 111 -1.08 -13.56 4.43
C LEU A 111 -1.27 -14.99 3.91
N THR A 112 -0.80 -15.29 2.69
CA THR A 112 -0.83 -16.67 2.16
C THR A 112 0.06 -17.62 2.97
N LYS A 113 1.18 -17.13 3.53
CA LYS A 113 1.99 -17.90 4.49
C LYS A 113 1.30 -18.20 5.82
N LEU A 114 0.27 -17.43 6.18
CA LEU A 114 -0.59 -17.69 7.33
C LEU A 114 -1.78 -18.60 6.98
N GLU A 115 -1.66 -19.38 5.89
CA GLU A 115 -2.67 -20.33 5.41
C GLU A 115 -3.99 -19.67 5.00
N ILE A 116 -3.95 -18.39 4.60
CA ILE A 116 -5.10 -17.69 4.03
C ILE A 116 -5.09 -17.88 2.50
N GLY A 117 -6.24 -18.21 1.91
CA GLY A 117 -6.40 -18.31 0.46
C GLY A 117 -5.90 -17.06 -0.28
N VAL A 118 -5.35 -17.24 -1.48
CA VAL A 118 -4.78 -16.13 -2.28
C VAL A 118 -5.86 -15.14 -2.71
N ASP A 119 -7.06 -15.63 -2.99
CA ASP A 119 -8.26 -14.86 -3.30
C ASP A 119 -8.67 -13.96 -2.12
N ILE A 120 -8.73 -14.49 -0.89
CA ILE A 120 -9.02 -13.71 0.32
C ILE A 120 -7.88 -12.75 0.65
N SER A 121 -6.63 -13.23 0.58
CA SER A 121 -5.44 -12.42 0.86
C SER A 121 -5.36 -11.19 -0.05
N SER A 122 -5.57 -11.38 -1.36
CA SER A 122 -5.62 -10.29 -2.32
C SER A 122 -6.84 -9.39 -2.13
N ALA A 123 -8.01 -9.94 -1.84
CA ALA A 123 -9.22 -9.16 -1.53
C ALA A 123 -9.03 -8.26 -0.31
N VAL A 124 -8.42 -8.76 0.78
CA VAL A 124 -8.10 -7.98 1.98
C VAL A 124 -7.14 -6.85 1.65
N VAL A 125 -6.02 -7.13 0.97
CA VAL A 125 -5.00 -6.12 0.65
C VAL A 125 -5.54 -5.05 -0.29
N VAL A 126 -6.27 -5.44 -1.34
CA VAL A 126 -6.86 -4.48 -2.29
C VAL A 126 -8.01 -3.70 -1.65
N SER A 127 -8.87 -4.33 -0.84
CA SER A 127 -9.95 -3.63 -0.13
C SER A 127 -9.39 -2.60 0.86
N LYS A 128 -8.34 -2.96 1.60
CA LYS A 128 -7.60 -2.02 2.47
C LYS A 128 -7.08 -0.82 1.69
N PHE A 129 -6.53 -1.06 0.51
CA PHE A 129 -6.04 0.00 -0.37
C PHE A 129 -7.18 0.87 -0.89
N ILE A 130 -8.26 0.28 -1.40
CA ILE A 130 -9.46 1.01 -1.88
C ILE A 130 -10.01 1.92 -0.78
N VAL A 131 -10.25 1.40 0.42
CA VAL A 131 -10.78 2.21 1.53
C VAL A 131 -9.82 3.32 1.93
N GLY A 132 -8.51 3.02 1.99
CA GLY A 132 -7.49 4.03 2.24
C GLY A 132 -7.53 5.16 1.21
N GLN A 133 -7.68 4.80 -0.07
CA GLN A 133 -7.77 5.78 -1.14
C GLN A 133 -9.09 6.55 -1.15
N MET A 134 -10.21 5.95 -0.74
CA MET A 134 -11.48 6.66 -0.56
C MET A 134 -11.40 7.71 0.54
N VAL A 135 -10.74 7.39 1.67
CA VAL A 135 -10.50 8.36 2.75
C VAL A 135 -9.61 9.49 2.27
N LEU A 136 -8.49 9.17 1.61
CA LEU A 136 -7.60 10.19 1.04
C LEU A 136 -8.35 11.09 0.04
N MET A 137 -9.17 10.49 -0.82
CA MET A 137 -10.01 11.20 -1.78
C MET A 137 -10.96 12.17 -1.08
N ALA A 138 -11.64 11.73 -0.01
CA ALA A 138 -12.54 12.58 0.76
C ALA A 138 -11.80 13.76 1.41
N LEU A 139 -10.63 13.52 1.98
CA LEU A 139 -9.77 14.59 2.54
C LEU A 139 -9.30 15.57 1.45
N ALA A 140 -8.95 15.06 0.27
CA ALA A 140 -8.54 15.88 -0.86
C ALA A 140 -9.69 16.75 -1.41
N TRP A 141 -10.90 16.19 -1.52
CA TRP A 141 -12.11 16.97 -1.86
C TRP A 141 -12.39 18.05 -0.83
N MET A 142 -12.31 17.73 0.46
CA MET A 142 -12.48 18.69 1.54
C MET A 142 -11.44 19.83 1.43
N GLY A 143 -10.17 19.50 1.18
CA GLY A 143 -9.12 20.49 0.95
C GLY A 143 -9.38 21.38 -0.26
N LEU A 144 -9.87 20.82 -1.37
CA LEU A 144 -10.19 21.57 -2.58
C LEU A 144 -11.39 22.51 -2.38
N ILE A 145 -12.42 22.08 -1.64
CA ILE A 145 -13.59 22.91 -1.33
C ILE A 145 -13.18 24.09 -0.42
N LEU A 146 -12.37 23.83 0.61
CA LEU A 146 -11.97 24.86 1.57
C LEU A 146 -10.92 25.84 1.01
N TYR A 147 -9.97 25.34 0.20
CA TYR A 147 -8.78 26.09 -0.20
C TYR A 147 -8.58 26.19 -1.72
N GLY A 148 -9.52 25.74 -2.54
CA GLY A 148 -9.39 25.73 -4.01
C GLY A 148 -9.07 27.10 -4.61
N ASN A 149 -9.67 28.16 -4.08
CA ASN A 149 -9.37 29.54 -4.49
C ASN A 149 -7.93 29.96 -4.17
N LEU A 150 -7.37 29.48 -3.07
CA LEU A 150 -5.98 29.72 -2.73
C LEU A 150 -5.04 28.92 -3.64
N ILE A 151 -5.37 27.65 -3.89
CA ILE A 151 -4.62 26.76 -4.79
C ILE A 151 -4.51 27.39 -6.19
N MET A 152 -5.61 27.90 -6.73
CA MET A 152 -5.65 28.50 -8.07
C MET A 152 -4.88 29.81 -8.20
N ARG A 153 -4.64 30.52 -7.08
CA ARG A 153 -3.79 31.72 -7.09
C ARG A 153 -2.31 31.38 -7.29
N VAL A 154 -1.91 30.15 -7.03
CA VAL A 154 -0.51 29.70 -7.19
C VAL A 154 -0.25 29.23 -8.63
N SER A 155 -0.40 30.13 -9.60
CA SER A 155 0.03 29.98 -11.01
C SER A 155 0.03 28.53 -11.56
N PHE A 156 1.15 28.06 -12.11
CA PHE A 156 1.33 26.71 -12.65
C PHE A 156 1.10 25.59 -11.63
N ILE A 157 1.47 25.81 -10.36
CA ILE A 157 1.36 24.81 -9.30
C ILE A 157 -0.11 24.48 -9.02
N GLY A 158 -1.00 25.48 -9.01
CA GLY A 158 -2.43 25.28 -8.81
C GLY A 158 -3.04 24.36 -9.86
N HIS A 159 -2.69 24.57 -11.13
CA HIS A 159 -3.13 23.72 -12.24
C HIS A 159 -2.57 22.30 -12.12
N ALA A 160 -1.29 22.15 -11.75
CA ALA A 160 -0.68 20.85 -11.52
C ALA A 160 -1.35 20.08 -10.37
N VAL A 161 -1.76 20.77 -9.29
CA VAL A 161 -2.51 20.18 -8.18
C VAL A 161 -3.87 19.66 -8.65
N ILE A 162 -4.60 20.41 -9.47
CA ILE A 162 -5.89 19.96 -10.01
C ILE A 162 -5.71 18.75 -10.93
N ILE A 163 -4.71 18.75 -11.80
CA ILE A 163 -4.43 17.60 -12.67
C ILE A 163 -4.10 16.36 -11.82
N GLY A 164 -3.21 16.51 -10.84
CA GLY A 164 -2.86 15.42 -9.92
C GLY A 164 -4.07 14.89 -9.14
N PHE A 165 -4.95 15.79 -8.70
CA PHE A 165 -6.20 15.45 -8.04
C PHE A 165 -7.15 14.66 -8.96
N LEU A 166 -7.35 15.10 -10.20
CA LEU A 166 -8.19 14.41 -11.18
C LEU A 166 -7.63 13.04 -11.56
N MET A 167 -6.31 12.94 -11.76
CA MET A 167 -5.64 11.65 -12.01
C MET A 167 -5.84 10.70 -10.83
N THR A 168 -5.62 11.18 -9.60
CA THR A 168 -5.85 10.38 -8.39
C THR A 168 -7.30 9.92 -8.32
N THR A 169 -8.26 10.82 -8.59
CA THR A 169 -9.70 10.51 -8.63
C THR A 169 -10.01 9.40 -9.61
N PHE A 170 -9.49 9.52 -10.83
CA PHE A 170 -9.62 8.50 -11.86
C PHE A 170 -9.05 7.15 -11.41
N PHE A 171 -7.85 7.11 -10.81
CA PHE A 171 -7.26 5.88 -10.30
C PHE A 171 -8.11 5.23 -9.22
N VAL A 172 -8.65 6.00 -8.27
CA VAL A 172 -9.51 5.46 -7.21
C VAL A 172 -10.79 4.86 -7.79
N VAL A 173 -11.43 5.54 -8.76
CA VAL A 173 -12.62 5.02 -9.44
C VAL A 173 -12.31 3.70 -10.15
N VAL A 174 -11.19 3.63 -10.90
CA VAL A 174 -10.77 2.39 -11.57
C VAL A 174 -10.51 1.27 -10.57
N LEU A 175 -9.90 1.54 -9.42
CA LEU A 175 -9.66 0.54 -8.37
C LEU A 175 -10.96 0.02 -7.74
N ILE A 176 -11.91 0.90 -7.45
CA ILE A 176 -13.24 0.50 -6.95
C ILE A 176 -13.92 -0.39 -8.00
N LEU A 177 -13.94 0.03 -9.26
CA LEU A 177 -14.52 -0.77 -10.34
C LEU A 177 -13.81 -2.11 -10.52
N PHE A 178 -12.48 -2.16 -10.40
CA PHE A 178 -11.72 -3.41 -10.44
C PHE A 178 -12.12 -4.37 -9.29
N GLY A 179 -12.32 -3.84 -8.08
CA GLY A 179 -12.74 -4.62 -6.91
C GLY A 179 -14.17 -5.17 -7.00
N PHE A 180 -15.11 -4.38 -7.51
CA PHE A 180 -16.54 -4.70 -7.46
C PHE A 180 -17.14 -5.17 -8.80
N SER A 181 -16.53 -4.86 -9.94
CA SER A 181 -17.05 -5.21 -11.27
C SER A 181 -16.22 -6.30 -11.94
N LYS A 182 -16.84 -7.48 -12.10
CA LYS A 182 -16.27 -8.62 -12.83
C LYS A 182 -15.91 -8.27 -14.28
N SER A 183 -16.69 -7.39 -14.91
CA SER A 183 -16.44 -6.95 -16.29
C SER A 183 -15.18 -6.08 -16.38
N VAL A 184 -15.01 -5.15 -15.44
CA VAL A 184 -13.82 -4.27 -15.40
C VAL A 184 -12.58 -5.08 -15.02
N ALA A 185 -12.67 -5.96 -14.03
CA ALA A 185 -11.59 -6.88 -13.67
C ALA A 185 -11.15 -7.72 -14.88
N ARG A 186 -12.11 -8.32 -15.62
CA ARG A 186 -11.83 -9.09 -16.84
C ARG A 186 -11.09 -8.26 -17.89
N THR A 187 -11.57 -7.04 -18.16
CA THR A 187 -10.97 -6.13 -19.14
C THR A 187 -9.54 -5.75 -18.76
N ILE A 188 -9.32 -5.39 -17.49
CA ILE A 188 -7.98 -5.01 -16.98
C ILE A 188 -7.03 -6.21 -17.04
N VAL A 189 -7.43 -7.38 -16.53
CA VAL A 189 -6.60 -8.60 -16.55
C VAL A 189 -6.22 -8.99 -17.97
N THR A 190 -7.18 -8.97 -18.90
CA THR A 190 -6.92 -9.26 -20.31
C THR A 190 -5.99 -8.22 -20.94
N GLY A 191 -6.17 -6.94 -20.61
CA GLY A 191 -5.32 -5.84 -21.08
C GLY A 191 -3.88 -6.00 -20.62
N VAL A 192 -3.65 -6.29 -19.33
CA VAL A 192 -2.32 -6.54 -18.77
C VAL A 192 -1.66 -7.74 -19.43
N LEU A 193 -2.39 -8.83 -19.68
CA LEU A 193 -1.85 -9.99 -20.40
C LEU A 193 -1.47 -9.66 -21.84
N LYS A 194 -2.28 -8.87 -22.55
CA LYS A 194 -1.96 -8.39 -23.90
C LYS A 194 -0.69 -7.54 -23.91
N LEU A 195 -0.51 -6.66 -22.92
CA LEU A 195 0.74 -5.92 -22.76
C LEU A 195 1.93 -6.86 -22.51
N GLY A 196 1.79 -7.87 -21.64
CA GLY A 196 2.81 -8.89 -21.42
C GLY A 196 3.19 -9.67 -22.70
N LYS A 197 2.23 -9.88 -23.60
CA LYS A 197 2.49 -10.45 -24.93
C LYS A 197 3.27 -9.49 -25.83
N VAL A 198 2.95 -8.19 -25.84
CA VAL A 198 3.68 -7.15 -26.60
C VAL A 198 5.13 -7.05 -26.14
N PHE A 199 5.36 -7.07 -24.82
CA PHE A 199 6.71 -7.06 -24.23
C PHE A 199 7.42 -8.42 -24.27
N LYS A 200 6.87 -9.43 -24.96
CA LYS A 200 7.40 -10.81 -25.08
C LYS A 200 7.65 -11.52 -23.74
N LEU A 201 6.98 -11.08 -22.67
CA LEU A 201 7.02 -11.72 -21.35
C LEU A 201 6.18 -13.01 -21.31
N ILE A 202 5.19 -13.12 -22.20
CA ILE A 202 4.25 -14.26 -22.27
C ILE A 202 4.34 -14.92 -23.65
N LYS A 203 4.61 -16.23 -23.68
CA LYS A 203 4.59 -17.03 -24.92
C LYS A 203 3.17 -17.15 -25.47
N LYS A 204 3.03 -17.03 -26.80
CA LYS A 204 1.73 -17.05 -27.50
C LYS A 204 0.91 -18.31 -27.19
N GLU A 205 1.56 -19.47 -27.14
CA GLU A 205 0.93 -20.77 -26.84
C GLU A 205 0.35 -20.88 -25.43
N ARG A 206 0.89 -20.10 -24.47
CA ARG A 206 0.45 -20.14 -23.07
C ARG A 206 -0.58 -19.07 -22.75
N PHE A 207 -0.86 -18.16 -23.68
CA PHE A 207 -1.70 -16.99 -23.46
C PHE A 207 -3.11 -17.37 -23.03
N ASP A 208 -3.77 -18.26 -23.79
CA ASP A 208 -5.18 -18.60 -23.54
C ASP A 208 -5.36 -19.31 -22.19
N LYS A 209 -4.47 -20.27 -21.89
CA LYS A 209 -4.47 -20.98 -20.60
C LYS A 209 -4.19 -20.06 -19.41
N ILE A 210 -3.26 -19.12 -19.54
CA ILE A 210 -2.96 -18.14 -18.48
C ILE A 210 -4.15 -17.18 -18.31
N ASN A 211 -4.77 -16.75 -19.41
CA ASN A 211 -5.93 -15.88 -19.37
C ASN A 211 -7.10 -16.56 -18.65
N GLU A 212 -7.45 -17.79 -19.02
CA GLU A 212 -8.53 -18.55 -18.37
C GLU A 212 -8.32 -18.67 -16.85
N ASN A 213 -7.13 -19.11 -16.43
CA ASN A 213 -6.78 -19.21 -15.00
C ASN A 213 -6.87 -17.86 -14.27
N LEU A 214 -6.43 -16.76 -14.90
CA LEU A 214 -6.48 -15.44 -14.27
C LEU A 214 -7.89 -14.86 -14.23
N GLN A 215 -8.75 -15.20 -15.20
CA GLN A 215 -10.17 -14.82 -15.17
C GLN A 215 -10.91 -15.53 -14.05
N GLU A 216 -10.61 -16.81 -13.80
CA GLU A 216 -11.16 -17.55 -12.67
C GLU A 216 -10.73 -16.93 -11.34
N LYS A 217 -9.42 -16.70 -11.15
CA LYS A 217 -8.89 -16.04 -9.95
C LYS A 217 -9.43 -14.62 -9.75
N ALA A 218 -9.62 -13.85 -10.82
CA ALA A 218 -10.22 -12.52 -10.74
C ALA A 218 -11.69 -12.61 -10.28
N LYS A 219 -12.43 -13.61 -10.75
CA LYS A 219 -13.82 -13.86 -10.31
C LYS A 219 -13.89 -14.24 -8.83
N GLU A 220 -13.00 -15.11 -8.36
CA GLU A 220 -12.88 -15.47 -6.93
C GLU A 220 -12.54 -14.23 -6.09
N PHE A 221 -11.54 -13.45 -6.51
CA PHE A 221 -11.18 -12.18 -5.89
C PHE A 221 -12.38 -11.22 -5.78
N ASN A 222 -13.12 -11.00 -6.87
CA ASN A 222 -14.29 -10.11 -6.85
C ASN A 222 -15.37 -10.62 -5.89
N ASN A 223 -15.59 -11.94 -5.84
CA ASN A 223 -16.54 -12.53 -4.88
C ASN A 223 -16.08 -12.30 -3.43
N SER A 224 -14.78 -12.44 -3.15
CA SER A 224 -14.19 -12.21 -1.82
C SER A 224 -14.25 -10.73 -1.40
N VAL A 225 -14.08 -9.79 -2.34
CA VAL A 225 -14.31 -8.35 -2.10
C VAL A 225 -15.77 -8.07 -1.76
N LEU A 226 -16.71 -8.64 -2.52
CA LEU A 226 -18.15 -8.49 -2.26
C LEU A 226 -18.53 -9.05 -0.88
N TYR A 227 -18.05 -10.24 -0.56
CA TYR A 227 -18.30 -10.90 0.73
C TYR A 227 -17.80 -10.07 1.90
N LEU A 228 -16.58 -9.51 1.80
CA LEU A 228 -16.03 -8.59 2.78
C LEU A 228 -16.92 -7.34 2.94
N ALA A 229 -17.38 -6.77 1.83
CA ALA A 229 -18.20 -5.57 1.82
C ALA A 229 -19.60 -5.77 2.45
N MET A 230 -20.12 -7.00 2.46
CA MET A 230 -21.39 -7.33 3.12
C MET A 230 -21.30 -7.22 4.65
N ASN A 231 -20.11 -7.36 5.23
CA ASN A 231 -19.91 -7.26 6.67
C ASN A 231 -19.77 -5.80 7.13
N LYS A 232 -20.92 -5.10 7.20
CA LYS A 232 -21.00 -3.66 7.51
C LYS A 232 -20.29 -3.28 8.81
N LYS A 233 -20.36 -4.11 9.85
CA LYS A 233 -19.75 -3.82 11.16
C LYS A 233 -18.23 -3.66 11.02
N TRP A 234 -17.56 -4.67 10.48
CA TRP A 234 -16.11 -4.65 10.34
C TRP A 234 -15.64 -3.64 9.30
N LEU A 235 -16.41 -3.45 8.24
CA LEU A 235 -16.12 -2.44 7.22
C LEU A 235 -16.17 -1.02 7.79
N SER A 236 -17.19 -0.67 8.57
CA SER A 236 -17.29 0.66 9.20
C SER A 236 -16.13 0.94 10.17
N ILE A 237 -15.76 -0.04 10.99
CA ILE A 237 -14.58 0.08 11.88
C ILE A 237 -13.32 0.29 11.04
N HIS A 238 -13.15 -0.47 9.96
CA HIS A 238 -12.02 -0.32 9.06
C HIS A 238 -11.95 1.08 8.41
N PHE A 239 -13.08 1.65 8.00
CA PHE A 239 -13.15 3.04 7.49
C PHE A 239 -12.71 4.07 8.53
N LEU A 240 -13.18 3.94 9.78
CA LEU A 240 -12.78 4.83 10.87
C LEU A 240 -11.27 4.74 11.15
N LEU A 241 -10.73 3.52 11.22
CA LEU A 241 -9.29 3.32 11.40
C LEU A 241 -8.48 3.90 10.23
N ALA A 242 -8.99 3.81 8.99
CA ALA A 242 -8.36 4.42 7.83
C ALA A 242 -8.34 5.95 7.92
N ALA A 243 -9.45 6.57 8.37
CA ALA A 243 -9.52 8.02 8.60
C ALA A 243 -8.52 8.48 9.65
N VAL A 244 -8.45 7.78 10.79
CA VAL A 244 -7.48 8.08 11.86
C VAL A 244 -6.05 7.93 11.35
N GLN A 245 -5.75 6.87 10.59
CA GLN A 245 -4.41 6.64 10.05
C GLN A 245 -3.95 7.74 9.08
N TRP A 246 -4.84 8.30 8.27
CA TRP A 246 -4.48 9.39 7.33
C TRP A 246 -4.34 10.77 7.99
N ILE A 247 -4.91 10.94 9.18
CA ILE A 247 -4.81 12.19 9.96
C ILE A 247 -3.54 12.22 10.82
N LEU A 248 -3.08 11.05 11.28
CA LEU A 248 -1.80 10.87 12.00
C LEU A 248 -0.59 11.06 11.09
#